data_AF-U5H605-F1
#
_entry.id   AF-U5H605-F1
#
_cell.length_a   1.000
_cell.length_b   1.000
_cell.length_c   1.000
_cell.angle_alpha   90.00
_cell.angle_beta   90.00
_cell.angle_gamma   90.00
#
_symmetry.space_group_name_H-M   'P 1'
#
loop_
_entity.id
_entity.type
_entity.pdbx_description
1 polymer ?
#
loop_
_entity_poly.entity_id
_entity_poly.type
_entity_poly.pdbx_seq_one_letter_code
_entity_poly.pdbx_strand_id
1 'polypeptide(L)'
;MAVEARHAAYHAELQGQSGFPVPFETALTYSQAYTAMADFIVPGSCGPKKPLPSLQIFPALYTSTDSQTKSTMGLNFTVSAVPVKKYYAAFLNAGTTFYEPMKKVTTYEPMKGGPPSGYYRVNVPKNYKGVVYIMVTTSSNDLKDSNTVAGPLVAIETD
;
A
#
# COMPACT_ATOMS: atom_id res chain seq x y z
N MET A 1 -0.86 14.03 18.77
CA MET A 1 -0.79 12.68 18.17
C MET A 1 -2.09 11.86 18.29
N ALA A 2 -3.05 12.21 19.17
CA ALA A 2 -4.30 11.46 19.30
C ALA A 2 -5.31 11.60 18.13
N VAL A 3 -5.18 12.63 17.29
CA VAL A 3 -6.08 12.85 16.14
C VAL A 3 -5.73 11.88 15.00
N GLU A 4 -4.46 11.76 14.66
CA GLU A 4 -3.98 10.81 13.63
C GLU A 4 -4.27 9.35 14.02
N ALA A 5 -4.05 9.01 15.30
CA ALA A 5 -4.37 7.70 15.85
C ALA A 5 -5.86 7.32 15.72
N ARG A 6 -6.79 8.31 15.78
CA ARG A 6 -8.23 8.08 15.60
C ARG A 6 -8.62 7.89 14.14
N HIS A 7 -7.94 8.58 13.21
CA HIS A 7 -8.16 8.37 11.78
C HIS A 7 -7.60 7.02 11.31
N ALA A 8 -6.42 6.62 11.80
CA ALA A 8 -5.86 5.29 11.55
C ALA A 8 -6.79 4.18 12.09
N ALA A 9 -7.30 4.35 13.32
CA ALA A 9 -8.27 3.44 13.92
C ALA A 9 -9.56 3.28 13.10
N TYR A 10 -10.13 4.38 12.61
CA TYR A 10 -11.33 4.37 11.78
C TYR A 10 -11.09 3.67 10.44
N HIS A 11 -9.93 3.90 9.82
CA HIS A 11 -9.54 3.23 8.59
C HIS A 11 -9.39 1.72 8.76
N ALA A 12 -8.77 1.29 9.85
CA ALA A 12 -8.65 -0.12 10.19
C ALA A 12 -10.04 -0.75 10.36
N GLU A 13 -10.94 -0.13 11.12
CA GLU A 13 -12.30 -0.66 11.34
C GLU A 13 -13.08 -0.81 10.03
N LEU A 14 -13.01 0.18 9.11
CA LEU A 14 -13.64 0.09 7.79
C LEU A 14 -13.08 -1.03 6.91
N GLN A 15 -11.83 -1.42 7.13
CA GLN A 15 -11.18 -2.54 6.44
C GLN A 15 -11.39 -3.87 7.17
N GLY A 16 -12.21 -3.91 8.23
CA GLY A 16 -12.47 -5.10 9.05
C GLY A 16 -11.30 -5.47 9.96
N GLN A 17 -10.48 -4.50 10.32
CA GLN A 17 -9.23 -4.65 11.05
C GLN A 17 -9.28 -4.01 12.45
N SER A 18 -8.34 -4.37 13.33
CA SER A 18 -8.27 -3.83 14.70
C SER A 18 -7.91 -2.34 14.70
N GLY A 19 -8.83 -1.49 15.16
CA GLY A 19 -8.67 -0.04 15.28
C GLY A 19 -7.85 0.43 16.49
N PHE A 20 -7.08 -0.44 17.15
CA PHE A 20 -6.26 0.00 18.29
C PHE A 20 -4.97 0.68 17.81
N PRO A 21 -4.75 1.97 18.13
CA PRO A 21 -3.53 2.66 17.74
C PRO A 21 -2.34 2.07 18.49
N VAL A 22 -1.29 1.72 17.77
CA VAL A 22 -0.02 1.25 18.36
C VAL A 22 0.91 2.43 18.64
N PRO A 23 1.78 2.37 19.66
CA PRO A 23 2.62 3.51 20.06
C PRO A 23 3.64 3.99 19.00
N PHE A 24 3.86 3.25 17.92
CA PHE A 24 4.81 3.57 16.87
C PHE A 24 4.18 3.46 15.48
N GLU A 25 3.16 4.26 15.19
CA GLU A 25 2.64 4.39 13.83
C GLU A 25 3.64 5.16 12.94
N THR A 26 3.82 4.69 11.71
CA THR A 26 4.70 5.37 10.74
C THR A 26 3.97 6.55 10.13
N ALA A 27 4.55 7.74 10.19
CA ALA A 27 4.01 8.91 9.51
C ALA A 27 4.04 8.70 7.99
N LEU A 28 2.88 8.78 7.35
CA LEU A 28 2.74 8.79 5.89
C LEU A 28 3.07 10.19 5.33
N THR A 29 3.66 10.25 4.13
CA THR A 29 3.80 11.53 3.41
C THR A 29 2.44 12.03 2.94
N TYR A 30 2.33 13.33 2.60
CA TYR A 30 1.07 13.91 2.14
C TYR A 30 0.44 13.17 0.95
N SER A 31 1.25 12.74 -0.02
CA SER A 31 0.80 11.96 -1.19
C SER A 31 0.26 10.58 -0.79
N GLN A 32 0.88 9.94 0.19
CA GLN A 32 0.48 8.63 0.72
C GLN A 32 -0.81 8.73 1.55
N ALA A 33 -0.89 9.72 2.44
CA ALA A 33 -2.08 10.01 3.22
C ALA A 33 -3.27 10.39 2.31
N TYR A 34 -3.02 11.18 1.26
CA TYR A 34 -4.05 11.52 0.27
C TYR A 34 -4.53 10.31 -0.51
N THR A 35 -3.63 9.43 -0.95
CA THR A 35 -4.00 8.21 -1.67
C THR A 35 -4.82 7.27 -0.79
N ALA A 36 -4.47 7.14 0.51
CA ALA A 36 -5.26 6.35 1.46
C ALA A 36 -6.69 6.90 1.67
N MET A 37 -6.86 8.23 1.62
CA MET A 37 -8.15 8.90 1.81
C MET A 37 -8.93 9.12 0.51
N ALA A 38 -8.33 8.83 -0.66
CA ALA A 38 -8.88 9.23 -1.96
C ALA A 38 -10.29 8.69 -2.22
N ASP A 39 -10.59 7.48 -1.73
CA ASP A 39 -11.91 6.85 -1.87
C ASP A 39 -13.03 7.59 -1.11
N PHE A 40 -12.69 8.37 -0.08
CA PHE A 40 -13.64 9.19 0.69
C PHE A 40 -13.83 10.60 0.11
N ILE A 41 -12.92 11.03 -0.78
CA ILE A 41 -12.93 12.37 -1.35
C ILE A 41 -13.75 12.33 -2.63
N VAL A 42 -15.02 12.71 -2.54
CA VAL A 42 -15.86 12.92 -3.73
C VAL A 42 -15.50 14.28 -4.35
N PRO A 43 -14.86 14.31 -5.54
CA PRO A 43 -14.43 15.57 -6.12
C PRO A 43 -15.64 16.48 -6.39
N GLY A 44 -15.63 17.68 -5.82
CA GLY A 44 -16.70 18.66 -6.03
C GLY A 44 -17.95 18.49 -5.17
N SER A 45 -17.95 17.60 -4.16
CA SER A 45 -19.07 17.48 -3.21
C SER A 45 -18.99 18.49 -2.05
N CYS A 46 -17.79 18.93 -1.67
CA CYS A 46 -17.56 19.99 -0.68
C CYS A 46 -16.25 20.76 -0.96
N GLY A 47 -16.28 22.10 -0.84
CA GLY A 47 -15.12 22.98 -1.02
C GLY A 47 -14.90 23.52 -2.46
N PRO A 48 -13.96 24.48 -2.65
CA PRO A 48 -13.61 25.02 -3.97
C PRO A 48 -13.15 23.90 -4.91
N LYS A 49 -13.45 23.98 -6.22
CA LYS A 49 -13.20 22.90 -7.22
C LYS A 49 -11.76 22.32 -7.26
N LYS A 50 -10.79 22.98 -6.63
CA LYS A 50 -9.41 22.52 -6.41
C LYS A 50 -8.94 22.93 -5.00
N PRO A 51 -9.35 22.24 -3.92
CA PRO A 51 -8.88 22.55 -2.58
C PRO A 51 -7.50 21.92 -2.30
N LEU A 52 -7.07 20.99 -3.15
CA LEU A 52 -5.89 20.16 -2.92
C LEU A 52 -4.77 20.55 -3.90
N PRO A 53 -3.51 20.65 -3.44
CA PRO A 53 -2.35 20.76 -4.32
C PRO A 53 -2.30 19.56 -5.28
N SER A 54 -1.54 19.65 -6.36
CA SER A 54 -1.35 18.54 -7.31
C SER A 54 -0.60 17.40 -6.62
N LEU A 55 -1.33 16.55 -5.91
CA LEU A 55 -0.81 15.36 -5.24
C LEU A 55 -0.80 14.20 -6.23
N GLN A 56 0.30 13.46 -6.23
CA GLN A 56 0.43 12.26 -7.04
C GLN A 56 -0.44 11.16 -6.43
N ILE A 57 -1.48 10.75 -7.16
CA ILE A 57 -2.32 9.61 -6.79
C ILE A 57 -1.66 8.35 -7.34
N PHE A 58 -1.39 7.39 -6.47
CA PHE A 58 -0.83 6.11 -6.89
C PHE A 58 -1.95 5.12 -7.24
N PRO A 59 -1.72 4.23 -8.22
CA PRO A 59 -2.60 3.09 -8.45
C PRO A 59 -2.80 2.25 -7.19
N ALA A 60 -4.03 1.74 -7.02
CA ALA A 60 -4.37 0.86 -5.91
C ALA A 60 -3.56 -0.44 -5.93
N LEU A 61 -3.23 -0.94 -4.74
CA LEU A 61 -2.51 -2.19 -4.51
C LEU A 61 -3.42 -3.14 -3.75
N TYR A 62 -3.54 -4.38 -4.23
CA TYR A 62 -4.44 -5.38 -3.66
C TYR A 62 -3.67 -6.64 -3.26
N THR A 63 -4.09 -7.27 -2.15
CA THR A 63 -3.64 -8.63 -1.82
C THR A 63 -4.39 -9.66 -2.63
N SER A 64 -3.73 -10.71 -3.11
CA SER A 64 -4.45 -11.92 -3.51
C SER A 64 -4.67 -12.83 -2.30
N THR A 65 -5.91 -13.30 -2.15
CA THR A 65 -6.32 -14.24 -1.10
C THR A 65 -5.71 -15.64 -1.25
N ASP A 66 -5.19 -16.00 -2.42
CA ASP A 66 -4.66 -17.33 -2.74
C ASP A 66 -3.20 -17.58 -2.27
N SER A 67 -2.52 -16.56 -1.72
CA SER A 67 -1.07 -16.60 -1.50
C SER A 67 -0.58 -15.97 -0.19
N GLN A 68 -1.47 -15.65 0.74
CA GLN A 68 -1.04 -15.15 2.05
C GLN A 68 -0.62 -16.31 2.94
N THR A 69 0.69 -16.50 3.06
CA THR A 69 1.28 -17.30 4.14
C THR A 69 1.96 -16.35 5.13
N LYS A 70 2.27 -16.82 6.34
CA LYS A 70 3.04 -16.01 7.32
C LYS A 70 4.38 -15.49 6.77
N SER A 71 4.91 -16.07 5.69
CA SER A 71 6.22 -15.71 5.12
C SER A 71 6.15 -15.09 3.72
N THR A 72 5.01 -15.16 3.05
CA THR A 72 4.87 -14.69 1.65
C THR A 72 3.50 -14.09 1.41
N MET A 73 3.43 -13.05 0.60
CA MET A 73 2.19 -12.39 0.21
C MET A 73 2.11 -12.23 -1.30
N GLY A 74 0.91 -12.45 -1.84
CA GLY A 74 0.57 -12.14 -3.23
C GLY A 74 0.06 -10.72 -3.36
N LEU A 75 0.60 -9.96 -4.31
CA LEU A 75 0.27 -8.56 -4.59
C LEU A 75 -0.15 -8.41 -6.05
N ASN A 76 -1.26 -7.69 -6.27
CA ASN A 76 -1.72 -7.24 -7.58
C ASN A 76 -1.75 -5.73 -7.65
N PHE A 77 -1.27 -5.22 -8.78
CA PHE A 77 -1.39 -3.82 -9.12
C PHE A 77 -1.34 -3.65 -10.64
N THR A 78 -1.79 -2.49 -11.11
CA THR A 78 -1.69 -2.14 -12.52
C THR A 78 -0.23 -1.87 -12.88
N VAL A 79 0.31 -2.66 -13.80
CA VAL A 79 1.71 -2.52 -14.23
C VAL A 79 1.78 -1.43 -15.30
N SER A 80 2.71 -0.48 -15.13
CA SER A 80 2.96 0.54 -16.16
C SER A 80 3.41 -0.10 -17.47
N ALA A 81 3.00 0.48 -18.60
CA ALA A 81 3.44 0.05 -19.93
C ALA A 81 4.96 0.20 -20.13
N VAL A 82 5.62 1.02 -19.31
CA VAL A 82 7.08 1.16 -19.32
C VAL A 82 7.71 -0.04 -18.61
N PRO A 83 8.57 -0.82 -19.30
CA PRO A 83 9.18 -2.00 -18.71
C PRO A 83 10.16 -1.60 -17.61
N VAL A 84 9.85 -2.02 -16.38
CA VAL A 84 10.73 -1.85 -15.22
C VAL A 84 11.47 -3.16 -14.98
N LYS A 85 12.77 -3.09 -14.67
CA LYS A 85 13.61 -4.29 -14.51
C LYS A 85 13.19 -5.14 -13.32
N LYS A 86 12.86 -4.50 -12.18
CA LYS A 86 12.49 -5.15 -10.92
C LYS A 86 11.55 -4.27 -10.13
N TYR A 87 10.65 -4.90 -9.39
CA TYR A 87 9.80 -4.25 -8.40
C TYR A 87 10.23 -4.70 -7.01
N TYR A 88 10.03 -3.82 -6.04
CA TYR A 88 10.29 -4.06 -4.62
C TYR A 88 9.04 -3.68 -3.83
N ALA A 89 8.71 -4.46 -2.81
CA ALA A 89 7.72 -4.07 -1.82
C ALA A 89 8.44 -3.35 -0.69
N ALA A 90 8.06 -2.10 -0.45
CA ALA A 90 8.48 -1.32 0.71
C ALA A 90 7.45 -1.54 1.83
N PHE A 91 7.89 -2.16 2.92
CA PHE A 91 7.13 -2.37 4.14
C PHE A 91 7.48 -1.27 5.14
N LEU A 92 6.54 -0.38 5.40
CA LEU A 92 6.66 0.72 6.35
C LEU A 92 6.07 0.29 7.69
N ASN A 93 6.92 0.15 8.70
CA ASN A 93 6.50 -0.22 10.06
C ASN A 93 7.38 0.49 11.10
N ALA A 94 6.74 1.12 12.10
CA ALA A 94 7.41 1.81 13.21
C ALA A 94 8.56 2.76 12.79
N GLY A 95 8.36 3.52 11.71
CA GLY A 95 9.38 4.47 11.20
C GLY A 95 10.56 3.83 10.46
N THR A 96 10.57 2.50 10.31
CA THR A 96 11.55 1.77 9.50
C THR A 96 10.91 1.30 8.20
N THR A 97 11.67 1.35 7.10
CA THR A 97 11.24 0.80 5.80
C THR A 97 12.12 -0.38 5.43
N PHE A 98 11.49 -1.51 5.12
CA PHE A 98 12.17 -2.70 4.63
C PHE A 98 11.80 -2.90 3.16
N TYR A 99 12.78 -3.24 2.34
CA TYR A 99 12.59 -3.42 0.90
C TYR A 99 12.83 -4.89 0.55
N GLU A 100 11.81 -5.55 0.03
CA GLU A 100 11.92 -6.93 -0.44
C GLU A 100 11.70 -7.02 -1.95
N PRO A 101 12.55 -7.76 -2.68
CA PRO A 101 12.38 -7.94 -4.11
C PRO A 101 11.12 -8.75 -4.41
N MET A 102 10.34 -8.28 -5.38
CA MET A 102 9.13 -8.94 -5.83
C MET A 102 9.43 -9.88 -7.00
N LYS A 103 8.80 -11.05 -7.01
CA LYS A 103 8.88 -12.04 -8.09
C LYS A 103 7.58 -12.08 -8.85
N LYS A 104 7.61 -11.82 -10.15
CA LYS A 104 6.44 -11.95 -11.02
C LYS A 104 6.01 -13.41 -11.07
N VAL A 105 4.74 -13.68 -10.84
CA VAL A 105 4.15 -15.01 -10.98
C VAL A 105 3.51 -15.10 -12.35
N THR A 106 3.99 -16.02 -13.18
CA THR A 106 3.51 -16.22 -14.55
C THR A 106 2.42 -17.29 -14.67
N THR A 107 2.15 -18.02 -13.58
CA THR A 107 1.22 -19.16 -13.54
C THR A 107 -0.17 -18.80 -13.04
N TYR A 108 -0.43 -17.52 -12.73
CA TYR A 108 -1.72 -17.08 -12.22
C TYR A 108 -2.52 -16.42 -13.33
N GLU A 109 -3.76 -16.85 -13.51
CA GLU A 109 -4.67 -16.23 -14.46
C GLU A 109 -5.09 -14.86 -13.90
N PRO A 110 -4.89 -13.76 -14.64
CA PRO A 110 -5.35 -12.46 -14.20
C PRO A 110 -6.86 -12.48 -13.97
N MET A 111 -7.33 -11.72 -12.98
CA MET A 111 -8.75 -11.60 -12.67
C MET A 111 -9.53 -11.27 -13.96
N LYS A 112 -10.44 -12.18 -14.35
CA LYS A 112 -11.16 -12.08 -15.63
C LYS A 112 -11.96 -10.78 -15.68
N GLY A 113 -11.56 -9.84 -16.56
CA GLY A 113 -12.18 -8.52 -16.70
C GLY A 113 -11.57 -7.39 -15.87
N GLY A 114 -10.47 -7.64 -15.14
CA GLY A 114 -9.70 -6.60 -14.46
C GLY A 114 -8.74 -5.84 -15.39
N PRO A 115 -8.24 -4.65 -14.99
CA PRO A 115 -7.17 -3.95 -15.71
C PRO A 115 -5.92 -4.84 -15.84
N PRO A 116 -4.98 -4.56 -16.77
CA PRO A 116 -3.75 -5.33 -16.94
C PRO A 116 -2.95 -5.33 -15.63
N SER A 117 -3.17 -6.38 -14.84
CA SER A 117 -2.68 -6.52 -13.49
C SER A 117 -1.52 -7.51 -13.50
N GLY A 118 -0.38 -7.09 -12.99
CA GLY A 118 0.73 -7.99 -12.77
C GLY A 118 0.56 -8.65 -11.41
N TYR A 119 0.62 -9.98 -11.38
CA TYR A 119 0.65 -10.71 -10.13
C TYR A 119 2.09 -10.94 -9.69
N TYR A 120 2.40 -10.54 -8.46
CA TYR A 120 3.73 -10.64 -7.88
C TYR A 120 3.65 -11.29 -6.50
N ARG A 121 4.69 -12.05 -6.16
CA ARG A 121 4.91 -12.56 -4.81
C ARG A 121 6.08 -11.85 -4.16
N VAL A 122 5.93 -11.59 -2.87
CA VAL A 122 6.98 -11.02 -2.04
C VAL A 122 7.08 -11.77 -0.73
N ASN A 123 8.29 -11.86 -0.18
CA ASN A 123 8.47 -12.36 1.18
C ASN A 123 8.01 -11.27 2.14
N VAL A 124 7.28 -11.65 3.19
CA VAL A 124 6.94 -10.74 4.28
C VAL A 124 8.09 -10.83 5.30
N PRO A 125 8.81 -9.73 5.57
CA PRO A 125 9.86 -9.79 6.58
C PRO A 125 9.32 -10.13 7.97
N LYS A 126 10.19 -10.73 8.79
CA LYS A 126 9.82 -11.18 10.14
C LYS A 126 9.84 -10.00 11.12
N ASN A 127 8.98 -10.07 12.13
CA ASN A 127 8.95 -9.14 13.29
C ASN A 127 8.35 -7.75 13.05
N TYR A 128 7.38 -7.61 12.14
CA TYR A 128 6.52 -6.43 12.18
C TYR A 128 5.63 -6.47 13.41
N LYS A 129 5.22 -5.31 13.91
CA LYS A 129 4.20 -5.23 14.96
C LYS A 129 3.14 -4.23 14.57
N GLY A 130 1.88 -4.62 14.71
CA GLY A 130 0.73 -3.76 14.42
C GLY A 130 0.52 -3.51 12.93
N VAL A 131 0.13 -2.29 12.59
CA VAL A 131 -0.21 -1.89 11.21
C VAL A 131 1.06 -1.72 10.38
N VAL A 132 1.09 -2.36 9.21
CA VAL A 132 2.16 -2.25 8.21
C VAL A 132 1.57 -1.66 6.94
N TYR A 133 2.19 -0.60 6.42
CA TYR A 133 1.83 -0.07 5.10
C TYR A 133 2.77 -0.63 4.06
N ILE A 134 2.21 -1.07 2.93
CA ILE A 134 2.93 -1.70 1.85
C ILE A 134 2.81 -0.86 0.60
N MET A 135 3.95 -0.52 0.01
CA MET A 135 4.06 0.25 -1.22
C MET A 135 4.87 -0.54 -2.24
N VAL A 136 4.52 -0.47 -3.51
CA VAL A 136 5.36 -1.00 -4.60
C VAL A 136 6.25 0.11 -5.12
N THR A 137 7.55 -0.14 -5.18
CA THR A 137 8.55 0.79 -5.71
C THR A 137 9.47 0.11 -6.71
N THR A 138 10.12 0.93 -7.53
CA THR A 138 11.16 0.51 -8.49
C THR A 138 12.57 0.53 -7.88
N SER A 139 12.73 1.03 -6.66
CA SER A 139 14.01 1.14 -5.94
C SER A 139 14.13 0.11 -4.81
N SER A 140 15.35 -0.31 -4.51
CA SER A 140 15.64 -1.29 -3.45
C SER A 140 15.99 -0.67 -2.08
N ASN A 141 16.08 0.65 -1.97
CA ASN A 141 16.59 1.33 -0.77
C ASN A 141 16.02 2.74 -0.54
N ASP A 142 15.08 3.19 -1.35
CA ASP A 142 14.56 4.55 -1.30
C ASP A 142 13.08 4.54 -1.71
N LEU A 143 12.25 5.31 -1.00
CA LEU A 143 10.83 5.42 -1.28
C LEU A 143 10.48 6.89 -1.49
N LYS A 144 10.23 7.23 -2.75
CA LYS A 144 9.88 8.58 -3.22
C LYS A 144 8.69 8.52 -4.14
N ASP A 145 7.99 9.63 -4.29
CA ASP A 145 6.83 9.71 -5.19
C ASP A 145 7.22 9.36 -6.64
N SER A 146 8.43 9.73 -7.08
CA SER A 146 8.94 9.42 -8.42
C SER A 146 9.24 7.94 -8.67
N ASN A 147 9.43 7.14 -7.62
CA ASN A 147 9.77 5.72 -7.74
C ASN A 147 8.66 4.77 -7.26
N THR A 148 7.59 5.33 -6.68
CA THR A 148 6.40 4.62 -6.24
C THR A 148 5.52 4.26 -7.44
N VAL A 149 5.09 3.00 -7.48
CA VAL A 149 4.32 2.40 -8.58
C VAL A 149 2.87 2.15 -8.16
N ALA A 150 2.64 1.72 -6.93
CA ALA A 150 1.31 1.41 -6.40
C ALA A 150 1.29 1.41 -4.87
N GLY A 151 0.12 1.59 -4.27
CA GLY A 151 -0.10 1.60 -2.81
C GLY A 151 -0.67 2.94 -2.29
N PRO A 152 -0.83 3.10 -0.97
CA PRO A 152 -0.53 2.13 0.08
C PRO A 152 -1.58 1.03 0.19
N LEU A 153 -1.12 -0.19 0.48
CA LEU A 153 -1.95 -1.27 1.00
C LEU A 153 -1.72 -1.38 2.50
N VAL A 154 -2.78 -1.50 3.28
CA VAL A 154 -2.70 -1.76 4.72
C VAL A 154 -2.66 -3.27 4.94
N ALA A 155 -1.64 -3.75 5.64
CA ALA A 155 -1.56 -5.11 6.12
C ALA A 155 -1.41 -5.09 7.64
N ILE A 156 -2.12 -5.96 8.33
CA ILE A 156 -1.97 -6.15 9.78
C ILE A 156 -1.47 -7.57 9.99
N GLU A 157 -0.52 -7.72 10.90
CA GLU A 157 -0.14 -9.05 11.39
C GLU A 157 -1.35 -9.68 12.09
N THR A 158 -1.94 -10.69 11.45
CA THR A 158 -2.89 -11.59 12.10
C THR A 158 -2.08 -12.73 12.73
N ASP A 159 -2.01 -12.75 14.07
CA ASP A 159 -1.43 -13.85 14.85
C ASP A 159 -2.06 -15.21 14.49
#